data_AF-A0A292S2I4-F1
#
_entry.id   AF-A0A292S2I4-F1
#
_cell.length_a   1.000
_cell.length_b   1.000
_cell.length_c   1.000
_cell.angle_alpha   90.00
_cell.angle_beta   90.00
_cell.angle_gamma   90.00
#
_symmetry.space_group_name_H-M   'P 1'
#
loop_
_entity.id
_entity.type
_entity.pdbx_description
1 polymer ?
#
loop_
_entity_poly.entity_id
_entity_poly.type
_entity_poly.pdbx_seq_one_letter_code
_entity_poly.pdbx_strand_id
1 'polypeptide(L)'
;MNLTIDGNHITFSSGLNRALTRSCNQINVKYVETLLQNKSVSADFQMNKTAAFCLQKISEIFDVLKTKTRLKIFDLKAPNIRIYNRQSLIFPFQGYGFCIPESRKVLKEELPYETGSIFYDDKCSIEELNNKLDESYSNDERSSSHYLSPFIHEIMHGVYVDYIYKKYGYEGQCPYTRKKYSKEQNFGLKIMDILQQKVFSREENEIIKNNLGLYSLSPENQYHEVFAETFTKIICNCLSPQDSLPVKNPLEEMKSLPCEFLRILAKLF
;
A
#
# COMPACT_ATOMS: atom_id res chain seq x y z
N MET A 1 -27.40 9.91 -11.13
CA MET A 1 -26.62 10.88 -11.93
C MET A 1 -27.14 12.27 -11.58
N ASN A 2 -26.44 13.01 -10.72
CA ASN A 2 -26.63 14.43 -10.45
C ASN A 2 -25.34 14.93 -9.80
N LEU A 3 -24.55 15.69 -10.56
CA LEU A 3 -23.42 16.46 -10.07
C LEU A 3 -23.96 17.68 -9.34
N THR A 4 -23.47 17.94 -8.13
CA THR A 4 -23.59 19.24 -7.47
C THR A 4 -22.18 19.68 -7.09
N ILE A 5 -21.80 20.87 -7.56
CA ILE A 5 -20.59 21.59 -7.17
C ILE A 5 -21.07 22.72 -6.28
N ASP A 6 -20.59 22.78 -5.04
CA ASP A 6 -20.51 24.05 -4.30
C ASP A 6 -19.47 23.99 -3.15
N GLY A 7 -18.54 24.94 -3.16
CA GLY A 7 -18.10 25.63 -1.93
C GLY A 7 -16.95 25.11 -1.06
N ASN A 8 -16.52 23.84 -1.14
CA ASN A 8 -15.29 23.36 -0.49
C ASN A 8 -14.71 22.22 -1.33
N HIS A 9 -13.53 22.43 -1.92
CA HIS A 9 -12.96 21.58 -2.98
C HIS A 9 -12.84 20.10 -2.58
N ILE A 10 -13.87 19.36 -2.91
CA ILE A 10 -13.89 17.92 -3.09
C ILE A 10 -14.30 17.72 -4.56
N THR A 11 -13.31 17.71 -5.45
CA THR A 11 -13.49 17.20 -6.83
C THR A 11 -12.99 15.76 -6.84
N PHE A 12 -13.89 14.80 -6.59
CA PHE A 12 -13.61 13.39 -6.83
C PHE A 12 -14.18 12.95 -8.17
N SER A 13 -13.26 12.64 -9.07
CA SER A 13 -13.40 11.62 -10.10
C SER A 13 -12.04 10.91 -10.17
N SER A 14 -11.66 10.31 -9.04
CA SER A 14 -10.72 9.18 -8.87
C SER A 14 -9.37 9.12 -9.64
N GLY A 15 -8.80 10.21 -10.15
CA GLY A 15 -7.45 10.21 -10.75
C GLY A 15 -7.27 9.35 -12.02
N LEU A 16 -8.26 8.54 -12.40
CA LEU A 16 -8.32 7.76 -13.61
C LEU A 16 -8.98 8.58 -14.71
N ASN A 17 -8.43 8.51 -15.91
CA ASN A 17 -8.98 9.17 -17.08
C ASN A 17 -8.98 8.22 -18.28
N ARG A 18 -9.64 8.62 -19.37
CA ARG A 18 -9.77 7.79 -20.59
C ARG A 18 -8.42 7.36 -21.17
N ALA A 19 -7.39 8.19 -21.08
CA ALA A 19 -6.07 7.83 -21.58
C ALA A 19 -5.43 6.74 -20.72
N LEU A 20 -5.48 6.89 -19.39
CA LEU A 20 -4.99 5.88 -18.43
C LEU A 20 -5.74 4.55 -18.56
N THR A 21 -7.07 4.58 -18.72
CA THR A 21 -7.88 3.39 -18.98
C THR A 21 -7.45 2.67 -20.26
N ARG A 22 -7.23 3.40 -21.35
CA ARG A 22 -6.73 2.82 -22.62
C ARG A 22 -5.35 2.19 -22.43
N SER A 23 -4.45 2.88 -21.73
CA SER A 23 -3.11 2.36 -21.42
C SER A 23 -3.17 1.07 -20.60
N CYS A 24 -4.03 1.01 -19.58
CA CYS A 24 -4.29 -0.20 -18.80
C CYS A 24 -4.76 -1.36 -19.70
N ASN A 25 -5.69 -1.09 -20.62
CA ASN A 25 -6.23 -2.12 -21.52
C ASN A 25 -5.21 -2.63 -22.54
N GLN A 26 -4.19 -1.83 -22.88
CA GLN A 26 -3.14 -2.15 -23.84
C GLN A 26 -1.87 -2.71 -23.19
N ILE A 27 -1.82 -2.82 -21.87
CA ILE A 27 -0.60 -3.21 -21.17
C ILE A 27 -0.15 -4.64 -21.52
N ASN A 28 1.15 -4.79 -21.71
CA ASN A 28 1.79 -6.09 -21.80
C ASN A 28 2.17 -6.58 -20.39
N VAL A 29 1.36 -7.49 -19.85
CA VAL A 29 1.53 -8.01 -18.48
C VAL A 29 2.90 -8.68 -18.28
N LYS A 30 3.36 -9.51 -19.22
CA LYS A 30 4.64 -10.22 -19.12
C LYS A 30 5.85 -9.27 -19.18
N TYR A 31 5.72 -8.17 -19.90
CA TYR A 31 6.72 -7.11 -19.87
C TYR A 31 6.82 -6.48 -18.47
N VAL A 32 5.70 -6.20 -17.80
CA VAL A 32 5.71 -5.64 -16.43
C VAL A 32 6.31 -6.61 -15.43
N GLU A 33 5.96 -7.91 -15.49
CA GLU A 33 6.58 -8.93 -14.64
C GLU A 33 8.11 -8.93 -14.80
N THR A 34 8.60 -8.83 -16.04
CA THR A 34 10.04 -8.73 -16.33
C THR A 34 10.66 -7.44 -15.77
N LEU A 35 9.97 -6.30 -15.89
CA LEU A 35 10.42 -5.01 -15.34
C LEU A 35 10.57 -5.08 -13.81
N LEU A 36 9.61 -5.70 -13.13
CA LEU A 36 9.65 -5.89 -11.67
C LEU A 36 10.73 -6.90 -11.27
N GLN A 37 10.95 -7.96 -12.05
CA GLN A 37 12.03 -8.91 -11.81
C GLN A 37 13.41 -8.23 -11.84
N ASN A 38 13.62 -7.26 -12.74
CA ASN A 38 14.86 -6.45 -12.79
C ASN A 38 15.06 -5.59 -11.53
N LYS A 39 14.00 -5.36 -10.75
CA LYS A 39 14.01 -4.69 -9.44
C LYS A 39 14.03 -5.68 -8.27
N SER A 40 14.34 -6.96 -8.53
CA SER A 40 14.32 -8.05 -7.54
C SER A 40 12.95 -8.30 -6.92
N VAL A 41 11.87 -8.04 -7.67
CA VAL A 41 10.49 -8.34 -7.28
C VAL A 41 9.97 -9.45 -8.19
N SER A 42 9.73 -10.63 -7.63
CA SER A 42 9.08 -11.72 -8.37
C SER A 42 7.59 -11.41 -8.49
N ALA A 43 7.10 -11.13 -9.69
CA ALA A 43 5.68 -10.89 -9.93
C ALA A 43 5.05 -12.00 -10.79
N ASP A 44 3.85 -12.43 -10.42
CA ASP A 44 2.97 -13.24 -11.28
C ASP A 44 1.58 -12.62 -11.24
N PHE A 45 1.21 -11.98 -12.34
CA PHE A 45 -0.06 -11.28 -12.44
C PHE A 45 -1.18 -12.15 -13.01
N GLN A 46 -0.91 -13.39 -13.46
CA GLN A 46 -1.92 -14.25 -14.07
C GLN A 46 -2.74 -13.53 -15.16
N MET A 47 -2.08 -12.69 -15.97
CA MET A 47 -2.69 -11.83 -17.00
C MET A 47 -3.63 -10.71 -16.49
N ASN A 48 -3.67 -10.44 -15.18
CA ASN A 48 -4.39 -9.30 -14.60
C ASN A 48 -3.76 -7.96 -15.03
N LYS A 49 -4.44 -7.29 -15.97
CA LYS A 49 -3.99 -6.00 -16.52
C LYS A 49 -4.05 -4.86 -15.51
N THR A 50 -5.08 -4.83 -14.66
CA THR A 50 -5.25 -3.77 -13.64
C THR A 50 -4.06 -3.74 -12.69
N ALA A 51 -3.70 -4.89 -12.12
CA ALA A 51 -2.57 -5.00 -11.21
C ALA A 51 -1.24 -4.71 -11.89
N ALA A 52 -1.02 -5.26 -13.09
CA ALA A 52 0.19 -4.98 -13.87
C ALA A 52 0.33 -3.47 -14.17
N PHE A 53 -0.75 -2.81 -14.57
CA PHE A 53 -0.76 -1.38 -14.88
C PHE A 53 -0.50 -0.52 -13.64
N CYS A 54 -1.20 -0.80 -12.55
CA CYS A 54 -1.02 -0.04 -11.31
C CYS A 54 0.41 -0.19 -10.78
N LEU A 55 0.99 -1.39 -10.83
CA LEU A 55 2.36 -1.60 -10.36
C LEU A 55 3.44 -1.08 -11.29
N GLN A 56 3.21 -1.07 -12.61
CA GLN A 56 4.09 -0.33 -13.52
C GLN A 56 4.10 1.15 -13.15
N LYS A 57 2.91 1.75 -12.96
CA LYS A 57 2.78 3.16 -12.59
C LYS A 57 3.42 3.48 -11.26
N ILE A 58 3.20 2.65 -10.25
CA ILE A 58 3.84 2.83 -8.94
C ILE A 58 5.35 2.71 -9.03
N SER A 59 5.88 1.77 -9.82
CA SER A 59 7.32 1.68 -10.04
C SER A 59 7.88 2.96 -10.67
N GLU A 60 7.21 3.54 -11.66
CA GLU A 60 7.60 4.81 -12.29
C GLU A 60 7.57 5.97 -11.26
N ILE A 61 6.48 6.09 -10.51
CA ILE A 61 6.29 7.09 -9.45
C ILE A 61 7.41 6.98 -8.41
N PHE A 62 7.70 5.77 -7.95
CA PHE A 62 8.67 5.51 -6.90
C PHE A 62 10.09 5.83 -7.36
N ASP A 63 10.45 5.53 -8.61
CA ASP A 63 11.74 5.91 -9.17
C ASP A 63 11.91 7.45 -9.24
N VAL A 64 10.86 8.16 -9.66
CA VAL A 64 10.85 9.64 -9.67
C VAL A 64 10.99 10.20 -8.25
N LEU A 65 10.19 9.71 -7.30
CA LEU A 65 10.21 10.17 -5.91
C LEU A 65 11.54 9.86 -5.23
N LYS A 66 12.09 8.66 -5.43
CA LYS A 66 13.41 8.27 -4.93
C LYS A 66 14.50 9.19 -5.48
N THR A 67 14.46 9.51 -6.77
CA THR A 67 15.45 10.41 -7.39
C THR A 67 15.37 11.82 -6.80
N LYS A 68 14.15 12.36 -6.65
CA LYS A 68 13.92 13.70 -6.09
C LYS A 68 14.27 13.82 -4.60
N THR A 69 13.95 12.80 -3.81
CA THR A 69 14.06 12.87 -2.34
C THR A 69 15.28 12.17 -1.76
N ARG A 70 15.90 11.26 -2.52
CA ARG A 70 16.94 10.31 -2.08
C ARG A 70 16.52 9.42 -0.90
N LEU A 71 15.22 9.30 -0.62
CA LEU A 71 14.70 8.46 0.44
C LEU A 71 14.48 7.02 -0.01
N LYS A 72 14.89 6.06 0.85
CA LYS A 72 14.72 4.63 0.62
C LYS A 72 13.29 4.13 0.87
N ILE A 73 12.42 4.97 1.43
CA ILE A 73 11.00 4.63 1.63
C ILE A 73 10.27 4.42 0.30
N PHE A 74 10.78 5.03 -0.79
CA PHE A 74 10.29 4.84 -2.15
C PHE A 74 11.01 3.71 -2.90
N ASP A 75 11.79 2.88 -2.20
CA ASP A 75 12.17 1.60 -2.79
C ASP A 75 10.95 0.67 -2.80
N LEU A 76 10.63 0.06 -3.94
CA LEU A 76 9.61 -0.99 -3.98
C LEU A 76 10.09 -2.19 -3.13
N LYS A 77 9.50 -2.38 -1.93
CA LYS A 77 9.84 -3.45 -0.98
C LYS A 77 8.76 -4.53 -0.97
N ALA A 78 8.78 -5.41 -1.96
CA ALA A 78 7.92 -6.59 -2.00
C ALA A 78 8.67 -7.74 -2.70
N PRO A 79 9.15 -8.78 -2.00
CA PRO A 79 9.90 -9.86 -2.64
C PRO A 79 9.04 -10.62 -3.66
N ASN A 80 7.76 -10.83 -3.33
CA ASN A 80 6.78 -11.40 -4.25
C ASN A 80 5.56 -10.51 -4.35
N ILE A 81 5.01 -10.44 -5.56
CA ILE A 81 3.68 -9.88 -5.81
C ILE A 81 2.88 -10.92 -6.57
N ARG A 82 1.70 -11.25 -6.06
CA ARG A 82 0.84 -12.30 -6.62
C ARG A 82 -0.60 -11.81 -6.75
N ILE A 83 -1.32 -12.44 -7.66
CA ILE A 83 -2.77 -12.37 -7.72
C ILE A 83 -3.35 -13.60 -7.04
N TYR A 84 -4.37 -13.40 -6.22
CA TYR A 84 -5.07 -14.50 -5.57
C TYR A 84 -6.54 -14.54 -6.00
N ASN A 85 -7.05 -15.75 -6.15
CA ASN A 85 -8.49 -15.99 -6.12
C ASN A 85 -8.89 -16.26 -4.66
N ARG A 86 -10.02 -15.72 -4.20
CA ARG A 86 -10.53 -15.97 -2.84
C ARG A 86 -10.64 -17.46 -2.51
N GLN A 87 -10.93 -18.32 -3.49
CA GLN A 87 -11.05 -19.76 -3.30
C GLN A 87 -9.70 -20.45 -3.05
N SER A 88 -8.58 -19.84 -3.49
CA SER A 88 -7.24 -20.39 -3.30
C SER A 88 -6.59 -19.95 -1.98
N LEU A 89 -7.13 -18.96 -1.29
CA LEU A 89 -6.66 -18.53 0.03
C LEU A 89 -6.90 -19.62 1.09
N ILE A 90 -5.96 -19.75 2.04
CA ILE A 90 -6.09 -20.64 3.20
C ILE A 90 -6.83 -19.99 4.38
N PHE A 91 -7.18 -18.72 4.28
CA PHE A 91 -7.92 -17.96 5.28
C PHE A 91 -8.97 -17.06 4.60
N PRO A 92 -10.08 -16.74 5.27
CA PRO A 92 -11.04 -15.78 4.73
C PRO A 92 -10.42 -14.38 4.73
N PHE A 93 -10.43 -13.71 3.58
CA PHE A 93 -9.97 -12.33 3.45
C PHE A 93 -10.93 -11.55 2.54
N GLN A 94 -11.18 -10.29 2.90
CA GLN A 94 -12.00 -9.37 2.14
C GLN A 94 -11.28 -8.02 2.07
N GLY A 95 -10.82 -7.66 0.89
CA GLY A 95 -10.09 -6.42 0.64
C GLY A 95 -9.51 -6.40 -0.78
N TYR A 96 -8.79 -5.33 -1.12
CA TYR A 96 -8.13 -5.20 -2.43
C TYR A 96 -6.81 -5.97 -2.52
N GLY A 97 -6.12 -6.12 -1.38
CA GLY A 97 -4.89 -6.86 -1.26
C GLY A 97 -4.46 -6.95 0.20
N PHE A 98 -3.37 -7.65 0.45
CA PHE A 98 -2.72 -7.73 1.76
C PHE A 98 -1.21 -7.96 1.60
N CYS A 99 -0.44 -7.48 2.58
CA CYS A 99 0.97 -7.78 2.76
C CYS A 99 1.16 -8.78 3.92
N ILE A 100 2.04 -9.78 3.76
CA ILE A 100 2.34 -10.72 4.85
C ILE A 100 3.47 -10.18 5.76
N PRO A 101 3.24 -10.05 7.08
CA PRO A 101 4.24 -9.54 8.02
C PRO A 101 5.31 -10.59 8.37
N GLU A 102 5.02 -11.86 8.10
CA GLU A 102 5.93 -12.98 8.27
C GLU A 102 5.74 -13.99 7.14
N SER A 103 6.81 -14.72 6.83
CA SER A 103 6.81 -15.80 5.86
C SER A 103 5.82 -16.88 6.26
N ARG A 104 4.82 -17.11 5.41
CA ARG A 104 3.74 -18.05 5.69
C ARG A 104 3.15 -18.63 4.42
N LYS A 105 2.48 -19.77 4.57
CA LYS A 105 1.59 -20.26 3.52
C LYS A 105 0.37 -19.34 3.43
N VAL A 106 -0.04 -19.04 2.21
CA VAL A 106 -1.16 -18.14 1.88
C VAL A 106 -2.11 -18.81 0.91
N LEU A 107 -1.57 -19.48 -0.12
CA LEU A 107 -2.32 -20.18 -1.15
C LEU A 107 -2.30 -21.70 -0.90
N LYS A 108 -3.43 -22.38 -1.10
CA LYS A 108 -3.64 -23.81 -0.76
C LYS A 108 -2.62 -24.76 -1.40
N GLU A 109 -2.25 -24.52 -2.65
CA GLU A 109 -1.43 -25.43 -3.46
C GLU A 109 0.02 -24.99 -3.59
N GLU A 110 0.41 -23.94 -2.85
CA GLU A 110 1.72 -23.33 -3.00
C GLU A 110 2.57 -23.41 -1.73
N LEU A 111 3.87 -23.21 -1.91
CA LEU A 111 4.83 -23.12 -0.83
C LEU A 111 4.64 -21.81 -0.04
N PRO A 112 5.19 -21.73 1.20
CA PRO A 112 5.23 -20.48 1.94
C PRO A 112 5.94 -19.36 1.17
N TYR A 113 5.42 -18.15 1.33
CA TYR A 113 5.93 -16.94 0.71
C TYR A 113 6.85 -16.18 1.65
N GLU A 114 7.79 -15.40 1.11
CA GLU A 114 8.71 -14.57 1.90
C GLU A 114 7.98 -13.42 2.60
N THR A 115 8.41 -13.08 3.81
CA THR A 115 8.04 -11.89 4.55
C THR A 115 8.02 -10.63 3.67
N GLY A 116 6.94 -9.86 3.75
CA GLY A 116 6.71 -8.65 2.94
C GLY A 116 6.14 -8.93 1.54
N SER A 117 5.82 -10.19 1.20
CA SER A 117 5.12 -10.50 -0.05
C SER A 117 3.71 -9.92 -0.04
N ILE A 118 3.25 -9.46 -1.21
CA ILE A 118 1.97 -8.78 -1.39
C ILE A 118 1.08 -9.59 -2.32
N PHE A 119 -0.21 -9.63 -1.99
CA PHE A 119 -1.23 -10.36 -2.72
C PHE A 119 -2.38 -9.41 -3.06
N TYR A 120 -2.80 -9.35 -4.32
CA TYR A 120 -3.94 -8.55 -4.75
C TYR A 120 -5.09 -9.45 -5.24
N ASP A 121 -6.32 -9.03 -5.00
CA ASP A 121 -7.53 -9.78 -5.42
C ASP A 121 -7.54 -9.92 -6.95
N ASP A 122 -8.08 -11.02 -7.46
CA ASP A 122 -8.19 -11.31 -8.89
C ASP A 122 -9.25 -10.47 -9.60
N LYS A 123 -9.93 -9.56 -8.89
CA LYS A 123 -11.16 -8.91 -9.35
C LYS A 123 -11.02 -7.45 -9.72
N CYS A 124 -11.97 -7.07 -10.56
CA CYS A 124 -12.30 -5.78 -11.16
C CYS A 124 -11.38 -5.22 -12.27
N SER A 125 -12.03 -4.70 -13.30
CA SER A 125 -11.39 -3.76 -14.23
C SER A 125 -10.92 -2.53 -13.47
N ILE A 126 -10.01 -1.75 -14.07
CA ILE A 126 -9.52 -0.52 -13.44
C ILE A 126 -10.66 0.47 -13.17
N GLU A 127 -11.69 0.50 -14.03
CA GLU A 127 -12.89 1.33 -13.86
C GLU A 127 -13.77 0.85 -12.69
N GLU A 128 -13.94 -0.45 -12.51
CA GLU A 128 -14.70 -0.99 -11.39
C GLU A 128 -13.98 -0.76 -10.06
N LEU A 129 -12.65 -0.95 -10.03
CA LEU A 129 -11.82 -0.62 -8.88
C LEU A 129 -11.99 0.85 -8.51
N ASN A 130 -11.86 1.71 -9.51
CA ASN A 130 -11.98 3.14 -9.38
C ASN A 130 -13.33 3.58 -8.80
N ASN A 131 -14.44 3.01 -9.29
CA ASN A 131 -15.77 3.32 -8.78
C ASN A 131 -15.94 2.92 -7.30
N LYS A 132 -15.41 1.75 -6.91
CA LYS A 132 -15.45 1.30 -5.51
C LYS A 132 -14.65 2.21 -4.59
N LEU A 133 -13.53 2.76 -5.08
CA LEU A 133 -12.70 3.69 -4.30
C LEU A 133 -13.36 5.05 -4.13
N ASP A 134 -14.07 5.56 -5.15
CA ASP A 134 -14.89 6.77 -5.01
C ASP A 134 -16.02 6.58 -4.00
N GLU A 135 -16.68 5.41 -4.01
CA GLU A 135 -17.70 5.08 -3.02
C GLU A 135 -17.12 4.99 -1.60
N SER A 136 -16.03 4.23 -1.44
CA SER A 136 -15.34 4.08 -0.13
C SER A 136 -14.90 5.44 0.42
N TYR A 137 -14.34 6.29 -0.45
CA TYR A 137 -13.90 7.62 -0.06
C TYR A 137 -15.08 8.53 0.32
N SER A 138 -16.17 8.50 -0.44
CA SER A 138 -17.37 9.30 -0.15
C SER A 138 -18.03 8.90 1.17
N ASN A 139 -17.86 7.66 1.59
CA ASN A 139 -18.32 7.13 2.88
C ASN A 139 -17.32 7.34 4.03
N ASP A 140 -16.26 8.13 3.83
CA ASP A 140 -15.19 8.37 4.82
C ASP A 140 -14.48 7.07 5.26
N GLU A 141 -14.50 6.03 4.43
CA GLU A 141 -13.83 4.76 4.75
C GLU A 141 -12.33 4.86 4.51
N ARG A 142 -11.88 5.60 3.49
CA ARG A 142 -10.48 5.69 3.07
C ARG A 142 -10.02 7.12 2.86
N SER A 143 -8.70 7.32 2.94
CA SER A 143 -8.07 8.64 2.86
C SER A 143 -7.91 9.19 1.43
N SER A 144 -8.07 8.33 0.41
CA SER A 144 -7.90 8.66 -1.00
C SER A 144 -8.76 7.78 -1.91
N SER A 145 -9.42 8.40 -2.91
CA SER A 145 -10.15 7.69 -3.96
C SER A 145 -9.31 7.37 -5.21
N HIS A 146 -8.02 7.70 -5.23
CA HIS A 146 -7.17 7.47 -6.39
C HIS A 146 -7.03 5.97 -6.68
N TYR A 147 -7.17 5.55 -7.94
CA TYR A 147 -7.10 4.12 -8.33
C TYR A 147 -5.81 3.37 -7.93
N LEU A 148 -4.73 4.08 -7.56
CA LEU A 148 -3.46 3.51 -7.11
C LEU A 148 -3.43 3.30 -5.60
N SER A 149 -4.38 3.86 -4.85
CA SER A 149 -4.34 3.88 -3.39
C SER A 149 -4.23 2.47 -2.77
N PRO A 150 -4.96 1.43 -3.23
CA PRO A 150 -4.84 0.11 -2.60
C PRO A 150 -3.49 -0.54 -2.85
N PHE A 151 -2.87 -0.26 -4.00
CA PHE A 151 -1.58 -0.82 -4.35
C PHE A 151 -0.43 -0.12 -3.61
N ILE A 152 -0.49 1.22 -3.51
CA ILE A 152 0.47 1.99 -2.71
C ILE A 152 0.37 1.56 -1.24
N HIS A 153 -0.85 1.36 -0.73
CA HIS A 153 -1.12 0.95 0.64
C HIS A 153 -0.41 -0.36 1.00
N GLU A 154 -0.60 -1.43 0.22
CA GLU A 154 0.07 -2.70 0.51
C GLU A 154 1.60 -2.64 0.37
N ILE A 155 2.10 -1.81 -0.55
CA ILE A 155 3.54 -1.58 -0.67
C ILE A 155 4.07 -0.86 0.57
N MET A 156 3.32 0.09 1.13
CA MET A 156 3.71 0.75 2.37
C MET A 156 3.71 -0.20 3.57
N HIS A 157 2.81 -1.19 3.63
CA HIS A 157 2.94 -2.28 4.60
C HIS A 157 4.28 -3.02 4.44
N GLY A 158 4.66 -3.39 3.22
CA GLY A 158 5.96 -4.03 2.95
C GLY A 158 7.17 -3.16 3.36
N VAL A 159 7.09 -1.85 3.14
CA VAL A 159 8.10 -0.88 3.58
C VAL A 159 8.18 -0.78 5.10
N TYR A 160 7.05 -0.79 5.80
CA TYR A 160 7.01 -0.74 7.26
C TYR A 160 7.56 -2.02 7.89
N VAL A 161 7.20 -3.18 7.34
CA VAL A 161 7.75 -4.48 7.72
C VAL A 161 9.28 -4.50 7.55
N ASP A 162 9.78 -4.01 6.41
CA ASP A 162 11.22 -3.89 6.16
C ASP A 162 11.90 -2.94 7.15
N TYR A 163 11.25 -1.83 7.52
CA TYR A 163 11.75 -0.89 8.54
C TYR A 163 11.89 -1.57 9.91
N ILE A 164 10.85 -2.24 10.39
CA ILE A 164 10.84 -2.91 11.70
C ILE A 164 11.95 -3.96 11.77
N TYR A 165 12.04 -4.87 10.79
CA TYR A 165 13.07 -5.91 10.83
C TYR A 165 14.49 -5.38 10.60
N LYS A 166 14.68 -4.31 9.82
CA LYS A 166 15.98 -3.62 9.75
C LYS A 166 16.36 -2.94 11.05
N LYS A 167 15.40 -2.48 11.83
CA LYS A 167 15.67 -1.79 13.10
C LYS A 167 15.95 -2.80 14.22
N TYR A 168 15.10 -3.82 14.35
CA TYR A 168 15.08 -4.72 15.50
C TYR A 168 15.57 -6.15 15.23
N GLY A 169 16.03 -6.44 14.01
CA GLY A 169 16.45 -7.79 13.60
C GLY A 169 15.27 -8.72 13.31
N TYR A 170 15.54 -9.98 12.99
CA TYR A 170 14.50 -11.00 12.81
C TYR A 170 14.90 -12.32 13.50
N GLU A 171 14.13 -12.69 14.51
CA GLU A 171 14.30 -13.91 15.31
C GLU A 171 13.40 -15.08 14.88
N GLY A 172 12.51 -14.87 13.90
CA GLY A 172 11.61 -15.91 13.41
C GLY A 172 12.34 -17.01 12.62
N GLN A 173 11.57 -18.00 12.16
CA GLN A 173 12.13 -19.26 11.63
C GLN A 173 12.49 -19.22 10.14
N CYS A 174 12.03 -18.23 9.37
CA CYS A 174 12.31 -18.15 7.94
C CYS A 174 13.80 -17.91 7.67
N PRO A 175 14.52 -18.84 7.01
CA PRO A 175 15.95 -18.70 6.77
C PRO A 175 16.31 -17.49 5.90
N TYR A 176 15.49 -17.21 4.88
CA TYR A 176 15.70 -16.08 3.97
C TYR A 176 15.57 -14.74 4.70
N THR A 177 14.49 -14.56 5.47
CA THR A 177 14.25 -13.36 6.26
C THR A 177 15.32 -13.17 7.34
N ARG A 178 15.74 -14.26 8.00
CA ARG A 178 16.83 -14.22 9.00
C ARG A 178 18.16 -13.80 8.39
N LYS A 179 18.51 -14.31 7.20
CA LYS A 179 19.71 -13.89 6.49
C LYS A 179 19.65 -12.41 6.11
N LYS A 180 18.49 -11.92 5.68
CA LYS A 180 18.26 -10.53 5.25
C LYS A 180 18.34 -9.52 6.40
N TYR A 181 17.84 -9.89 7.59
CA TYR A 181 17.71 -9.00 8.76
C TYR A 181 18.53 -9.48 9.96
N SER A 182 19.71 -10.04 9.71
CA SER A 182 20.60 -10.54 10.76
C SER A 182 21.13 -9.38 11.63
N LYS A 183 20.84 -9.41 12.93
CA LYS A 183 21.40 -8.50 13.95
C LYS A 183 21.84 -9.24 15.21
N GLU A 184 22.68 -8.58 16.00
CA GLU A 184 23.07 -9.06 17.34
C GLU A 184 21.89 -9.10 18.31
N GLN A 185 21.01 -8.09 18.23
CA GLN A 185 19.72 -8.05 18.94
C GLN A 185 18.60 -8.37 17.95
N ASN A 186 17.84 -9.43 18.21
CA ASN A 186 16.72 -9.88 17.38
C ASN A 186 15.43 -9.93 18.21
N PHE A 187 14.65 -8.86 18.14
CA PHE A 187 13.33 -8.74 18.77
C PHE A 187 12.25 -8.29 17.77
N GLY A 188 12.56 -8.27 16.47
CA GLY A 188 11.66 -7.71 15.46
C GLY A 188 10.35 -8.47 15.34
N LEU A 189 10.33 -9.79 15.49
CA LEU A 189 9.08 -10.57 15.46
C LEU A 189 8.22 -10.23 16.69
N LYS A 190 8.83 -10.15 17.87
CA LYS A 190 8.12 -9.70 19.09
C LYS A 190 7.59 -8.27 18.96
N ILE A 191 8.37 -7.36 18.37
CA ILE A 191 7.93 -5.99 18.12
C ILE A 191 6.78 -5.97 17.10
N MET A 192 6.86 -6.80 16.05
CA MET A 192 5.77 -6.97 15.08
C MET A 192 4.49 -7.39 15.81
N ASP A 193 4.53 -8.47 16.59
CA ASP A 193 3.37 -8.97 17.35
C ASP A 193 2.76 -7.89 18.26
N ILE A 194 3.60 -7.11 18.95
CA ILE A 194 3.15 -5.98 19.78
C ILE A 194 2.43 -4.94 18.92
N LEU A 195 3.02 -4.53 17.79
CA LEU A 195 2.46 -3.50 16.91
C LEU A 195 1.17 -3.94 16.22
N GLN A 196 0.99 -5.24 15.97
CA GLN A 196 -0.24 -5.79 15.40
C GLN A 196 -1.45 -5.72 16.35
N GLN A 197 -1.19 -5.74 17.67
CA GLN A 197 -2.22 -5.67 18.71
C GLN A 197 -2.38 -4.28 19.32
N LYS A 198 -1.43 -3.38 19.06
CA LYS A 198 -1.41 -2.05 19.65
C LYS A 198 -2.46 -1.17 18.99
N VAL A 199 -3.22 -0.47 19.83
CA VAL A 199 -4.25 0.49 19.41
C VAL A 199 -3.96 1.88 19.95
N PHE A 200 -4.45 2.89 19.25
CA PHE A 200 -4.42 4.27 19.68
C PHE A 200 -5.55 4.57 20.67
N SER A 201 -5.36 5.63 21.48
CA SER A 201 -6.40 6.11 22.40
C SER A 201 -7.64 6.61 21.65
N ARG A 202 -8.75 6.78 22.36
CA ARG A 202 -10.00 7.29 21.76
C ARG A 202 -9.80 8.68 21.15
N GLU A 203 -9.11 9.56 21.84
CA GLU A 203 -8.82 10.92 21.38
C GLU A 203 -7.96 10.91 20.11
N GLU A 204 -6.96 10.03 20.06
CA GLU A 204 -6.12 9.85 18.87
C GLU A 204 -6.91 9.25 17.70
N ASN A 205 -7.85 8.34 17.97
CA ASN A 205 -8.69 7.74 16.94
C ASN A 205 -9.60 8.76 16.27
N GLU A 206 -10.10 9.77 16.99
CA GLU A 206 -10.84 10.87 16.36
C GLU A 206 -9.95 11.68 15.40
N ILE A 207 -8.70 11.95 15.79
CA ILE A 207 -7.73 12.64 14.92
C ILE A 207 -7.38 11.77 13.70
N ILE A 208 -7.13 10.47 13.91
CA ILE A 208 -6.85 9.51 12.83
C ILE A 208 -8.01 9.46 11.86
N LYS A 209 -9.24 9.31 12.35
CA LYS A 209 -10.45 9.27 11.51
C LYS A 209 -10.53 10.51 10.62
N ASN A 210 -10.40 11.70 11.21
CA ASN A 210 -10.50 12.96 10.47
C ASN A 210 -9.42 13.13 9.38
N ASN A 211 -8.30 12.40 9.47
CA ASN A 211 -7.21 12.49 8.50
C ASN A 211 -7.21 11.33 7.49
N LEU A 212 -7.56 10.12 7.93
CA LEU A 212 -7.35 8.87 7.19
C LEU A 212 -8.63 8.08 6.89
N GLY A 213 -9.76 8.44 7.50
CA GLY A 213 -11.02 7.70 7.40
C GLY A 213 -11.13 6.50 8.35
N LEU A 214 -12.26 5.81 8.28
CA LEU A 214 -12.65 4.73 9.19
C LEU A 214 -11.76 3.48 9.09
N TYR A 215 -11.18 3.21 7.93
CA TYR A 215 -10.36 2.01 7.71
C TYR A 215 -9.14 1.96 8.64
N SER A 216 -8.55 3.11 8.97
CA SER A 216 -7.40 3.22 9.88
C SER A 216 -7.77 3.07 11.37
N LEU A 217 -9.04 2.83 11.68
CA LEU A 217 -9.53 2.63 13.05
C LEU A 217 -9.67 1.15 13.43
N SER A 218 -9.40 0.23 12.49
CA SER A 218 -9.41 -1.20 12.78
C SER A 218 -8.48 -1.50 13.96
N PRO A 219 -8.96 -2.18 15.02
CA PRO A 219 -8.12 -2.48 16.18
C PRO A 219 -7.02 -3.50 15.84
N GLU A 220 -7.24 -4.35 14.84
CA GLU A 220 -6.23 -5.26 14.34
C GLU A 220 -5.30 -4.51 13.38
N ASN A 221 -3.99 -4.62 13.61
CA ASN A 221 -2.92 -3.99 12.83
C ASN A 221 -2.98 -2.46 12.77
N GLN A 222 -3.64 -1.79 13.72
CA GLN A 222 -3.92 -0.36 13.62
C GLN A 222 -2.67 0.51 13.34
N TYR A 223 -1.55 0.23 13.98
CA TYR A 223 -0.29 0.96 13.73
C TYR A 223 0.20 0.81 12.29
N HIS A 224 0.03 -0.38 11.70
CA HIS A 224 0.40 -0.65 10.32
C HIS A 224 -0.55 0.07 9.36
N GLU A 225 -1.86 0.02 9.63
CA GLU A 225 -2.86 0.70 8.80
C GLU A 225 -2.67 2.22 8.81
N VAL A 226 -2.43 2.82 9.98
CA VAL A 226 -2.16 4.26 10.09
C VAL A 226 -0.87 4.63 9.34
N PHE A 227 0.19 3.82 9.43
CA PHE A 227 1.40 4.04 8.63
C PHE A 227 1.08 3.98 7.13
N ALA A 228 0.51 2.87 6.67
CA ALA A 228 0.30 2.59 5.26
C ALA A 228 -0.66 3.61 4.62
N GLU A 229 -1.76 3.93 5.30
CA GLU A 229 -2.77 4.86 4.81
C GLU A 229 -2.26 6.31 4.82
N THR A 230 -1.43 6.70 5.80
CA THR A 230 -0.79 8.03 5.81
C THR A 230 0.10 8.22 4.58
N PHE A 231 1.01 7.27 4.32
CA PHE A 231 1.90 7.37 3.17
C PHE A 231 1.14 7.26 1.85
N THR A 232 0.09 6.44 1.80
CA THR A 232 -0.82 6.37 0.65
C THR A 232 -1.45 7.74 0.37
N LYS A 233 -2.04 8.39 1.38
CA LYS A 233 -2.66 9.70 1.26
C LYS A 233 -1.70 10.73 0.67
N ILE A 234 -0.53 10.90 1.29
CA ILE A 234 0.43 11.96 0.88
C ILE A 234 1.04 11.68 -0.49
N ILE A 235 1.23 10.41 -0.87
CA ILE A 235 1.71 10.05 -2.22
C ILE A 235 0.61 10.35 -3.23
N CYS A 236 -0.62 9.88 -3.01
CA CYS A 236 -1.74 10.10 -3.93
C CYS A 236 -2.07 11.59 -4.12
N ASN A 237 -1.99 12.42 -3.07
CA ASN A 237 -2.18 13.86 -3.16
C ASN A 237 -1.14 14.57 -4.05
N CYS A 238 0.01 13.94 -4.29
CA CYS A 238 1.08 14.47 -5.14
C CYS A 238 0.96 14.06 -6.60
N LEU A 239 -0.02 13.25 -7.00
CA LEU A 239 -0.10 12.69 -8.35
C LEU A 239 -0.94 13.57 -9.28
N SER A 240 -0.47 13.71 -10.51
CA SER A 240 -1.21 14.39 -11.58
C SER A 240 -2.46 13.58 -11.98
N PRO A 241 -3.63 14.23 -12.13
CA PRO A 241 -4.82 13.60 -12.72
C PRO A 241 -4.66 13.22 -14.20
N GLN A 242 -3.64 13.75 -14.90
CA GLN A 242 -3.42 13.54 -16.32
C GLN A 242 -2.66 12.24 -16.60
N ASP A 243 -1.56 11.99 -15.89
CA ASP A 243 -0.65 10.87 -16.16
C ASP A 243 -0.26 10.06 -14.91
N SER A 244 -0.76 10.45 -13.74
CA SER A 244 -0.43 9.89 -12.43
C SER A 244 1.06 10.04 -12.05
N LEU A 245 1.81 10.96 -12.67
CA LEU A 245 3.18 11.25 -12.26
C LEU A 245 3.24 12.27 -11.10
N PRO A 246 4.31 12.24 -10.26
CA PRO A 246 4.43 13.17 -9.14
C PRO A 246 4.67 14.61 -9.56
N VAL A 247 3.72 15.48 -9.24
CA VAL A 247 3.81 16.95 -9.45
C VAL A 247 4.40 17.68 -8.24
N LYS A 248 4.38 17.05 -7.06
CA LYS A 248 4.93 17.57 -5.80
C LYS A 248 5.73 16.51 -5.05
N ASN A 249 6.44 16.93 -4.01
CA ASN A 249 7.10 16.02 -3.08
C ASN A 249 6.15 15.62 -1.94
N PRO A 250 5.87 14.32 -1.71
CA PRO A 250 5.02 13.86 -0.60
C PRO A 250 5.48 14.32 0.79
N LEU A 251 6.76 14.63 0.97
CA LEU A 251 7.28 15.17 2.23
C LEU A 251 6.84 16.62 2.48
N GLU A 252 6.48 17.37 1.44
CA GLU A 252 5.89 18.69 1.59
C GLU A 252 4.44 18.58 2.04
N GLU A 253 3.69 17.61 1.49
CA GLU A 253 2.35 17.26 1.97
C GLU A 253 2.38 16.73 3.42
N MET A 254 3.43 16.01 3.83
CA MET A 254 3.59 15.61 5.23
C MET A 254 3.71 16.83 6.18
N LYS A 255 4.32 17.94 5.73
CA LYS A 255 4.47 19.16 6.54
C LYS A 255 3.16 19.94 6.71
N SER A 256 2.17 19.71 5.84
CA SER A 256 0.85 20.36 5.94
C SER A 256 -0.11 19.61 6.87
N LEU A 257 0.26 18.42 7.34
CA LEU A 257 -0.56 17.63 8.25
C LEU A 257 -0.70 18.30 9.62
N PRO A 258 -1.83 18.14 10.33
CA PRO A 258 -2.04 18.72 11.65
C PRO A 258 -0.95 18.29 12.65
N CYS A 259 -0.49 19.22 13.49
CA CYS A 259 0.53 18.94 14.51
C CYS A 259 0.14 17.78 15.44
N GLU A 260 -1.14 17.65 15.77
CA GLU A 260 -1.65 16.55 16.60
C GLU A 260 -1.52 15.20 15.89
N PHE A 261 -1.82 15.16 14.59
CA PHE A 261 -1.64 13.97 13.78
C PHE A 261 -0.15 13.62 13.62
N LEU A 262 0.73 14.60 13.44
CA LEU A 262 2.19 14.38 13.40
C LEU A 262 2.72 13.76 14.71
N ARG A 263 2.15 14.12 15.87
CA ARG A 263 2.49 13.49 17.16
C ARG A 263 2.06 12.02 17.23
N ILE A 264 0.94 11.67 16.60
CA ILE A 264 0.48 10.28 16.47
C ILE A 264 1.45 9.51 15.56
N LEU A 265 1.83 10.07 14.41
CA LEU A 265 2.77 9.43 13.48
C LEU A 265 4.14 9.18 14.13
N ALA A 266 4.59 10.06 15.01
CA ALA A 266 5.85 9.86 15.75
C ALA A 266 5.84 8.59 16.62
N LYS A 267 4.67 8.05 17.00
CA LYS A 267 4.56 6.80 17.77
C LYS A 267 4.76 5.55 16.91
N LEU A 268 4.73 5.67 15.59
CA LEU A 268 4.87 4.55 14.65
C LEU A 268 6.34 4.12 14.46
N PHE A 269 7.31 4.95 14.83
CA PHE A 269 8.73 4.75 14.57
C PHE A 269 9.51 4.56 15.87
#